data_AF-A0A087YAG9-F1
#
_entry.id   AF-A0A087YAG9-F1
#
_cell.length_a   1.000
_cell.length_b   1.000
_cell.length_c   1.000
_cell.angle_alpha   90.00
_cell.angle_beta   90.00
_cell.angle_gamma   90.00
#
_symmetry.space_group_name_H-M   'P 1'
#
loop_
_entity.id
_entity.type
_entity.pdbx_description
1 polymer ?
#
loop_
_entity_poly.entity_id
_entity_poly.type
_entity_poly.pdbx_seq_one_letter_code
_entity_poly.pdbx_strand_id
1 'polypeptide(L)'
;MASSSSLGRVLTLCKRFQSVFRISPAISVQHCAVNLKRCQNNLLSEKSFLIASSWITPISFVGQRRALHTTVSRRGLEEFFDQPENWGEPNVKSGAPWTAKQLRTKSNEDLHKLWYVLLKERNMLLTLAQEAKRQSLQMPSPERMKKIERSMVRLDTVVRERETALRLLQTGQEKGRPGDWRRNVFGYEYWYRFKEYTIPWYMNKRHERKKFYTPHFVQPHIRLRIERFLRERARKVNLKRKTLAKLKERFPQMKLPSS
;
A
#
# COMPACT_ATOMS: atom_id res chain seq x y z
N MET A 1 -27.55 19.50 19.48
CA MET A 1 -26.68 19.44 18.28
C MET A 1 -25.24 19.24 18.72
N ALA A 2 -24.79 17.98 18.86
CA ALA A 2 -23.43 17.67 19.31
C ALA A 2 -22.56 17.25 18.12
N SER A 3 -21.55 18.06 17.81
CA SER A 3 -20.53 17.82 16.81
C SER A 3 -19.60 16.69 17.27
N SER A 4 -19.88 15.46 16.82
CA SER A 4 -18.97 14.32 17.08
C SER A 4 -17.68 14.48 16.29
N SER A 5 -16.57 14.62 17.02
CA SER A 5 -15.21 14.75 16.51
C SER A 5 -14.82 13.57 15.61
N SER A 6 -14.14 13.89 14.50
CA SER A 6 -13.75 12.95 13.43
C SER A 6 -12.72 11.89 13.86
N LEU A 7 -12.11 12.06 15.04
CA LEU A 7 -11.10 11.18 15.60
C LEU A 7 -11.69 9.89 16.22
N GLY A 8 -12.95 9.94 16.70
CA GLY A 8 -13.58 8.79 17.37
C GLY A 8 -14.00 7.65 16.44
N ARG A 9 -14.12 7.88 15.13
CA ARG A 9 -14.69 6.90 14.17
C ARG A 9 -13.70 5.90 13.59
N VAL A 10 -12.39 6.11 13.80
CA VAL A 10 -11.34 5.22 13.29
C VAL A 10 -11.12 4.00 14.19
N LEU A 11 -11.59 4.07 15.44
CA LEU A 11 -11.27 3.11 16.49
C LEU A 11 -12.12 1.83 16.49
N THR A 12 -13.09 1.69 15.60
CA THR A 12 -14.09 0.60 15.68
C THR A 12 -13.99 -0.44 14.58
N LEU A 13 -12.91 -0.49 13.80
CA LEU A 13 -12.75 -1.53 12.76
C LEU A 13 -12.53 -2.94 13.32
N CYS A 14 -11.93 -3.06 14.50
CA CYS A 14 -11.85 -4.32 15.24
C CYS A 14 -11.66 -3.98 16.73
N LYS A 15 -12.48 -4.54 17.64
CA LYS A 15 -12.33 -4.31 19.10
C LYS A 15 -10.93 -4.70 19.62
N ARG A 16 -10.20 -5.55 18.88
CA ARG A 16 -8.78 -5.89 19.14
C ARG A 16 -7.79 -4.72 18.98
N PHE A 17 -8.20 -3.58 18.41
CA PHE A 17 -7.33 -2.38 18.28
C PHE A 17 -7.11 -1.65 19.60
N GLN A 18 -8.04 -1.74 20.56
CA GLN A 18 -8.02 -0.90 21.76
C GLN A 18 -6.92 -1.29 22.76
N SER A 19 -6.42 -2.52 22.72
CA SER A 19 -5.37 -2.99 23.64
C SER A 19 -3.93 -2.86 23.12
N VAL A 20 -3.73 -2.52 21.83
CA VAL A 20 -2.40 -2.60 21.19
C VAL A 20 -1.79 -1.22 20.88
N PHE A 21 -2.61 -0.18 20.71
CA PHE A 21 -2.13 1.18 20.40
C PHE A 21 -2.76 2.23 21.32
N ARG A 22 -2.06 2.62 22.39
CA ARG A 22 -2.22 3.97 22.93
C ARG A 22 -1.51 4.94 21.97
N ILE A 23 -2.28 5.54 21.07
CA ILE A 23 -1.78 6.66 20.27
C ILE A 23 -1.69 7.85 21.22
N SER A 24 -0.48 8.18 21.68
CA SER A 24 -0.23 9.43 22.40
C SER A 24 -0.65 10.62 21.53
N PRO A 25 -1.31 11.65 22.09
CA PRO A 25 -1.61 12.86 21.32
C PRO A 25 -0.29 13.52 20.91
N ALA A 26 -0.28 14.14 19.73
CA ALA A 26 0.90 14.77 19.15
C ALA A 26 1.52 15.78 20.14
N ILE A 27 2.77 15.54 20.53
CA ILE A 27 3.56 16.49 21.31
C ILE A 27 3.85 17.67 20.40
N SER A 28 3.45 18.88 20.80
CA SER A 28 3.84 20.12 20.13
C SER A 28 5.37 20.23 20.18
N VAL A 29 5.99 20.34 19.01
CA VAL A 29 7.45 20.55 18.89
C VAL A 29 7.75 21.98 19.33
N GLN A 30 8.28 22.16 20.53
CA GLN A 30 8.99 23.38 20.91
C GLN A 30 10.41 23.27 20.32
N HIS A 31 10.77 24.26 19.49
CA HIS A 31 12.11 24.42 18.95
C HIS A 31 13.11 24.70 20.07
N CYS A 32 14.13 23.84 20.22
CA CYS A 32 15.36 24.21 20.92
C CYS A 32 16.48 24.34 19.88
N ALA A 33 16.98 25.56 19.72
CA ALA A 33 18.12 25.86 18.86
C ALA A 33 19.42 25.35 19.52
N VAL A 34 20.18 24.52 18.80
CA VAL A 34 21.53 24.13 19.20
C VAL A 34 22.52 25.00 18.42
N ASN A 35 23.20 25.90 19.12
CA ASN A 35 24.30 26.69 18.57
C ASN A 35 25.55 25.80 18.46
N LEU A 36 26.05 25.61 17.23
CA LEU A 36 27.29 24.90 16.94
C LEU A 36 28.43 25.93 16.87
N LYS A 37 29.24 26.05 17.93
CA LYS A 37 30.50 26.80 17.86
C LYS A 37 31.65 25.89 17.46
N ARG A 38 32.14 26.18 16.26
CA ARG A 38 33.41 25.79 15.65
C ARG A 38 34.59 26.18 16.55
N CYS A 39 35.49 25.26 16.84
CA CYS A 39 36.88 25.58 17.21
C CYS A 39 37.83 24.60 16.54
N GLN A 40 38.82 25.17 15.86
CA GLN A 40 39.93 24.49 15.21
C GLN A 40 41.06 24.24 16.23
N ASN A 41 41.75 23.11 16.00
CA ASN A 41 43.12 22.70 16.32
C ASN A 41 44.03 23.67 17.11
N ASN A 42 44.81 23.11 18.05
CA ASN A 42 46.28 23.13 17.98
C ASN A 42 46.94 22.14 18.98
N LEU A 43 48.14 21.73 18.59
CA LEU A 43 49.00 20.66 19.08
C LEU A 43 49.93 21.07 20.25
N LEU A 44 50.33 20.05 21.02
CA LEU A 44 51.60 19.84 21.75
C LEU A 44 52.00 20.77 22.91
N SER A 45 52.07 20.23 24.14
CA SER A 45 53.26 20.29 25.01
C SER A 45 53.11 19.37 26.24
N GLU A 46 54.17 18.64 26.55
CA GLU A 46 54.29 17.69 27.66
C GLU A 46 54.47 18.36 29.03
N LYS A 47 53.90 17.77 30.09
CA LYS A 47 54.60 17.29 31.30
C LYS A 47 53.62 16.86 32.40
N SER A 48 53.98 15.76 33.05
CA SER A 48 53.35 15.07 34.19
C SER A 48 53.46 15.82 35.52
N PHE A 49 52.48 15.66 36.43
CA PHE A 49 52.67 15.41 37.88
C PHE A 49 51.34 14.99 38.55
N LEU A 50 51.47 14.27 39.67
CA LEU A 50 50.49 13.43 40.36
C LEU A 50 49.60 14.18 41.39
N ILE A 51 48.54 13.49 41.84
CA ILE A 51 47.85 13.53 43.16
C ILE A 51 46.45 14.22 43.25
N ALA A 52 45.51 13.43 43.82
CA ALA A 52 44.33 13.75 44.66
C ALA A 52 42.90 13.90 44.08
N SER A 53 42.11 12.88 44.46
CA SER A 53 40.75 12.90 45.05
C SER A 53 39.55 13.50 44.31
N SER A 54 38.68 12.58 43.89
CA SER A 54 37.26 12.45 44.28
C SER A 54 36.44 13.73 44.51
N TRP A 55 35.64 14.10 43.51
CA TRP A 55 34.35 14.77 43.71
C TRP A 55 33.29 14.05 42.89
N ILE A 56 32.47 13.27 43.58
CA ILE A 56 31.19 12.74 43.12
C ILE A 56 30.20 13.91 43.11
N THR A 57 29.47 14.12 42.00
CA THR A 57 28.03 14.42 42.02
C THR A 57 27.43 14.26 40.62
N PRO A 58 26.12 13.97 40.54
CA PRO A 58 25.56 13.09 39.53
C PRO A 58 24.98 13.87 38.35
N ILE A 59 25.41 13.52 37.13
CA ILE A 59 24.72 14.02 35.94
C ILE A 59 23.49 13.15 35.74
N SER A 60 22.40 13.66 36.30
CA SER A 60 21.01 13.58 35.84
C SER A 60 20.74 12.57 34.72
N PHE A 61 19.95 11.56 35.09
CA PHE A 61 19.17 10.70 34.23
C PHE A 61 18.70 11.43 32.96
N VAL A 62 19.42 11.24 31.85
CA VAL A 62 18.80 11.34 30.53
C VAL A 62 17.85 10.17 30.48
N GLY A 63 16.57 10.45 30.75
CA GLY A 63 15.51 9.46 30.73
C GLY A 63 15.58 8.68 29.43
N GLN A 64 16.16 7.48 29.49
CA GLN A 64 15.97 6.45 28.50
C GLN A 64 14.47 6.37 28.29
N ARG A 65 14.03 6.80 27.11
CA ARG A 65 12.67 6.53 26.64
C ARG A 65 12.55 5.02 26.67
N ARG A 66 11.96 4.48 27.73
CA ARG A 66 11.56 3.07 27.80
C ARG A 66 10.71 2.85 26.56
N ALA A 67 11.25 2.12 25.59
CA ALA A 67 10.43 1.51 24.58
C ALA A 67 9.53 0.54 25.35
N LEU A 68 8.30 0.96 25.64
CA LEU A 68 7.26 0.07 26.14
C LEU A 68 6.92 -0.87 24.99
N HIS A 69 7.77 -1.89 24.80
CA HIS A 69 7.41 -3.07 24.06
C HIS A 69 6.40 -3.80 24.93
N THR A 70 5.11 -3.56 24.72
CA THR A 70 4.10 -4.47 25.23
C THR A 70 4.40 -5.83 24.60
N THR A 71 4.71 -6.81 25.44
CA THR A 71 4.80 -8.21 25.03
C THR A 71 3.45 -8.57 24.43
N VAL A 72 3.40 -8.69 23.11
CA VAL A 72 2.19 -9.09 22.39
C VAL A 72 1.76 -10.43 22.98
N SER A 73 0.61 -10.47 23.64
CA SER A 73 -0.05 -11.71 24.04
C SER A 73 -0.20 -12.55 22.76
N ARG A 74 0.62 -13.59 22.65
CA ARG A 74 0.54 -14.57 21.56
C ARG A 74 -0.59 -15.51 21.93
N ARG A 75 -1.83 -15.18 21.54
CA ARG A 75 -2.95 -16.11 21.74
C ARG A 75 -2.87 -17.35 20.83
N GLY A 76 -1.81 -17.46 20.03
CA GLY A 76 -1.51 -18.62 19.21
C GLY A 76 -2.61 -18.85 18.18
N LEU A 77 -3.23 -20.04 18.22
CA LEU A 77 -4.29 -20.42 17.30
C LEU A 77 -5.62 -19.68 17.56
N GLU A 78 -5.84 -19.14 18.75
CA GLU A 78 -7.07 -18.39 19.06
C GLU A 78 -7.21 -17.12 18.22
N GLU A 79 -6.12 -16.61 17.66
CA GLU A 79 -6.15 -15.41 16.81
C GLU A 79 -6.89 -15.64 15.48
N PHE A 80 -6.99 -16.90 15.04
CA PHE A 80 -7.72 -17.32 13.84
C PHE A 80 -9.24 -17.40 14.03
N PHE A 81 -9.74 -17.23 15.26
CA PHE A 81 -11.16 -17.22 15.56
C PHE A 81 -11.57 -15.85 16.09
N ASP A 82 -12.84 -15.48 15.89
CA ASP A 82 -13.39 -14.25 16.50
C ASP A 82 -13.48 -14.43 18.04
N GLN A 83 -13.72 -13.35 18.79
CA GLN A 83 -13.95 -13.47 20.23
C GLN A 83 -15.10 -14.45 20.51
N PRO A 84 -15.00 -15.28 21.57
CA PRO A 84 -16.06 -16.24 21.92
C PRO A 84 -17.45 -15.60 22.08
N GLU A 85 -17.50 -14.33 22.53
CA GLU A 85 -18.71 -13.54 22.66
C GLU A 85 -19.47 -13.34 21.33
N ASN A 86 -18.77 -13.36 20.20
CA ASN A 86 -19.34 -13.09 18.87
C ASN A 86 -19.80 -14.37 18.15
N TRP A 87 -19.67 -15.55 18.78
CA TRP A 87 -20.03 -16.82 18.15
C TRP A 87 -21.55 -16.98 18.06
N GLY A 88 -22.05 -17.34 16.89
CA GLY A 88 -23.48 -17.51 16.64
C GLY A 88 -24.25 -16.21 16.38
N GLU A 89 -23.64 -15.03 16.55
CA GLU A 89 -24.29 -13.77 16.21
C GLU A 89 -24.37 -13.58 14.68
N PRO A 90 -25.56 -13.26 14.11
CA PRO A 90 -25.70 -13.06 12.67
C PRO A 90 -25.08 -11.74 12.19
N ASN A 91 -24.99 -10.73 13.07
CA ASN A 91 -24.51 -9.39 12.72
C ASN A 91 -23.50 -8.85 13.72
N VAL A 92 -22.22 -8.95 13.36
CA VAL A 92 -21.12 -8.41 14.15
C VAL A 92 -20.84 -6.96 13.73
N LYS A 93 -21.03 -6.03 14.67
CA LYS A 93 -20.79 -4.59 14.46
C LYS A 93 -19.33 -4.35 14.06
N SER A 94 -19.12 -3.68 12.92
CA SER A 94 -17.78 -3.36 12.40
C SER A 94 -17.68 -1.92 11.92
N GLY A 95 -16.55 -1.28 12.21
CA GLY A 95 -16.25 0.11 11.87
C GLY A 95 -16.10 0.36 10.37
N ALA A 96 -15.75 1.61 10.04
CA ALA A 96 -15.55 2.06 8.67
C ALA A 96 -14.14 1.73 8.18
N PRO A 97 -13.95 1.32 6.90
CA PRO A 97 -12.63 0.97 6.37
C PRO A 97 -11.65 2.15 6.41
N TRP A 98 -10.35 1.85 6.53
CA TRP A 98 -9.30 2.87 6.55
C TRP A 98 -9.31 3.68 5.25
N THR A 99 -9.23 5.00 5.38
CA THR A 99 -9.20 5.91 4.23
C THR A 99 -7.76 6.28 3.89
N ALA A 100 -7.41 6.40 2.60
CA ALA A 100 -6.05 6.74 2.17
C ALA A 100 -5.51 8.02 2.83
N LYS A 101 -6.35 9.05 3.01
CA LYS A 101 -6.00 10.28 3.73
C LYS A 101 -5.52 10.02 5.16
N GLN A 102 -6.18 9.13 5.90
CA GLN A 102 -5.78 8.77 7.27
C GLN A 102 -4.45 8.02 7.29
N LEU A 103 -4.23 7.14 6.31
CA LEU A 103 -3.01 6.35 6.18
C LEU A 103 -1.80 7.22 5.79
N ARG A 104 -1.99 8.28 4.98
CA ARG A 104 -0.93 9.21 4.61
C ARG A 104 -0.35 9.98 5.80
N THR A 105 -1.13 10.21 6.85
CA THR A 105 -0.68 10.88 8.08
C THR A 105 0.16 9.97 8.99
N LYS A 106 0.13 8.64 8.79
CA LYS A 106 0.83 7.68 9.65
C LYS A 106 2.26 7.41 9.22
N SER A 107 3.13 7.06 10.17
CA SER A 107 4.52 6.67 9.93
C SER A 107 4.60 5.34 9.16
N ASN A 108 5.73 5.05 8.49
CA ASN A 108 5.92 3.76 7.80
C ASN A 108 5.92 2.58 8.79
N GLU A 109 6.46 2.78 10.00
CA GLU A 109 6.45 1.76 11.06
C GLU A 109 5.02 1.42 11.51
N ASP A 110 4.17 2.42 11.68
CA ASP A 110 2.76 2.21 12.06
C ASP A 110 1.98 1.53 10.93
N LEU A 111 2.25 1.89 9.66
CA LEU A 111 1.63 1.21 8.52
C LEU A 111 2.05 -0.26 8.44
N HIS A 112 3.31 -0.57 8.71
CA HIS A 112 3.81 -1.94 8.76
C HIS A 112 3.12 -2.75 9.86
N LYS A 113 3.00 -2.20 11.08
CA LYS A 113 2.25 -2.84 12.17
C LYS A 113 0.77 -3.01 11.82
N LEU A 114 0.15 -1.99 11.23
CA LEU A 114 -1.24 -2.01 10.82
C LEU A 114 -1.52 -3.08 9.76
N TRP A 115 -0.60 -3.27 8.81
CA TRP A 115 -0.71 -4.32 7.80
C TRP A 115 -0.89 -5.71 8.43
N TYR A 116 -0.09 -6.05 9.43
CA TYR A 116 -0.21 -7.34 10.12
C TYR A 116 -1.49 -7.45 10.94
N VAL A 117 -1.97 -6.36 11.55
CA VAL A 117 -3.27 -6.38 12.24
C VAL A 117 -4.41 -6.68 11.26
N LEU A 118 -4.42 -6.02 10.09
CA LEU A 118 -5.40 -6.27 9.04
C LEU A 118 -5.27 -7.68 8.45
N LEU A 119 -4.04 -8.18 8.30
CA LEU A 119 -3.78 -9.53 7.80
C LEU A 119 -4.34 -10.60 8.75
N LYS A 120 -4.15 -10.44 10.06
CA LYS A 120 -4.70 -11.37 11.06
C LYS A 120 -6.22 -11.37 11.05
N GLU A 121 -6.84 -10.20 10.98
CA GLU A 121 -8.30 -10.09 10.85
C GLU A 121 -8.80 -10.74 9.55
N ARG A 122 -8.09 -10.52 8.43
CA ARG A 122 -8.42 -11.16 7.14
C ARG A 122 -8.36 -12.69 7.25
N ASN A 123 -7.31 -13.23 7.87
CA ASN A 123 -7.15 -14.67 8.03
C ASN A 123 -8.24 -15.26 8.93
N MET A 124 -8.60 -14.58 10.02
CA MET A 124 -9.71 -14.96 10.89
C MET A 124 -11.07 -14.94 10.15
N LEU A 125 -11.30 -13.97 9.27
CA LEU A 125 -12.53 -13.96 8.48
C LEU A 125 -12.53 -15.04 7.38
N LEU A 126 -11.37 -15.41 6.84
CA LEU A 126 -11.27 -16.49 5.87
C LEU A 126 -11.55 -17.86 6.50
N THR A 127 -11.05 -18.11 7.72
CA THR A 127 -11.40 -19.32 8.48
C THR A 127 -12.89 -19.37 8.78
N LEU A 128 -13.47 -18.25 9.23
CA LEU A 128 -14.91 -18.13 9.49
C LEU A 128 -15.74 -18.33 8.20
N ALA A 129 -15.31 -17.76 7.08
CA ALA A 129 -15.96 -17.96 5.78
C ALA A 129 -15.96 -19.42 5.34
N GLN A 130 -14.84 -20.11 5.56
CA GLN A 130 -14.69 -21.50 5.19
C GLN A 130 -15.49 -22.42 6.11
N GLU A 131 -15.53 -22.13 7.41
CA GLU A 131 -16.34 -22.90 8.36
C GLU A 131 -17.84 -22.68 8.11
N ALA A 132 -18.28 -21.46 7.81
CA ALA A 132 -19.67 -21.20 7.42
C ALA A 132 -20.08 -22.03 6.19
N LYS A 133 -19.21 -22.10 5.17
CA LYS A 133 -19.43 -22.97 4.00
C LYS A 133 -19.51 -24.44 4.37
N ARG A 134 -18.62 -24.93 5.25
CA ARG A 134 -18.61 -26.32 5.73
C ARG A 134 -19.94 -26.67 6.44
N GLN A 135 -20.42 -25.75 7.27
CA GLN A 135 -21.70 -25.89 7.97
C GLN A 135 -22.91 -25.60 7.07
N SER A 136 -22.72 -25.26 5.79
CA SER A 136 -23.77 -24.83 4.86
C SER A 136 -24.60 -23.64 5.37
N LEU A 137 -23.97 -22.77 6.18
CA LEU A 137 -24.57 -21.56 6.74
C LEU A 137 -24.07 -20.32 6.00
N GLN A 138 -24.85 -19.23 6.06
CA GLN A 138 -24.39 -17.94 5.58
C GLN A 138 -23.37 -17.34 6.55
N MET A 139 -22.32 -16.74 5.99
CA MET A 139 -21.27 -16.13 6.78
C MET A 139 -21.82 -14.89 7.55
N PRO A 140 -21.58 -14.79 8.87
CA PRO A 140 -21.80 -13.56 9.62
C PRO A 140 -21.11 -12.35 8.97
N SER A 141 -21.88 -11.29 8.72
CA SER A 141 -21.40 -9.97 8.24
C SER A 141 -20.30 -10.01 7.15
N PRO A 142 -20.60 -10.45 5.90
CA PRO A 142 -19.62 -10.54 4.82
C PRO A 142 -19.01 -9.21 4.37
N GLU A 143 -19.63 -8.11 4.77
CA GLU A 143 -19.13 -6.77 4.55
C GLU A 143 -17.78 -6.50 5.23
N ARG A 144 -17.49 -7.15 6.38
CA ARG A 144 -16.22 -7.01 7.11
C ARG A 144 -15.02 -7.33 6.20
N MET A 145 -15.12 -8.44 5.47
CA MET A 145 -14.09 -8.87 4.53
C MET A 145 -13.81 -7.81 3.47
N LYS A 146 -14.88 -7.27 2.84
CA LYS A 146 -14.74 -6.19 1.84
C LYS A 146 -14.12 -4.92 2.43
N LYS A 147 -14.43 -4.57 3.68
CA LYS A 147 -13.86 -3.40 4.37
C LYS A 147 -12.34 -3.57 4.61
N ILE A 148 -11.90 -4.77 4.99
CA ILE A 148 -10.49 -5.08 5.21
C ILE A 148 -9.73 -5.09 3.89
N GLU A 149 -10.26 -5.73 2.85
CA GLU A 149 -9.65 -5.73 1.51
C GLU A 149 -9.46 -4.32 0.98
N ARG A 150 -10.48 -3.46 1.09
CA ARG A 150 -10.37 -2.04 0.73
C ARG A 150 -9.29 -1.33 1.54
N SER A 151 -9.18 -1.61 2.84
CA SER A 151 -8.17 -1.01 3.71
C SER A 151 -6.77 -1.46 3.34
N MET A 152 -6.56 -2.74 3.05
CA MET A 152 -5.27 -3.30 2.62
C MET A 152 -4.83 -2.74 1.28
N VAL A 153 -5.72 -2.67 0.28
CA VAL A 153 -5.41 -2.07 -1.03
C VAL A 153 -5.01 -0.61 -0.86
N ARG A 154 -5.71 0.16 -0.03
CA ARG A 154 -5.38 1.57 0.23
C ARG A 154 -4.05 1.74 0.95
N LEU A 155 -3.72 0.86 1.89
CA LEU A 155 -2.43 0.86 2.57
C LEU A 155 -1.30 0.61 1.57
N ASP A 156 -1.44 -0.44 0.75
CA ASP A 156 -0.47 -0.78 -0.28
C ASP A 156 -0.31 0.36 -1.32
N THR A 157 -1.40 1.02 -1.72
CA THR A 157 -1.29 2.20 -2.59
C THR A 157 -0.52 3.35 -1.95
N VAL A 158 -0.74 3.65 -0.66
CA VAL A 158 -0.02 4.74 0.02
C VAL A 158 1.47 4.43 0.16
N VAL A 159 1.82 3.17 0.43
CA VAL A 159 3.23 2.74 0.47
C VAL A 159 3.86 2.84 -0.91
N ARG A 160 3.17 2.38 -1.97
CA ARG A 160 3.63 2.51 -3.36
C ARG A 160 3.78 3.97 -3.79
N GLU A 161 2.86 4.85 -3.40
CA GLU A 161 2.96 6.31 -3.65
C GLU A 161 4.25 6.88 -3.05
N ARG A 162 4.54 6.55 -1.78
CA ARG A 162 5.75 7.01 -1.08
C ARG A 162 7.03 6.49 -1.75
N GLU A 163 7.07 5.20 -2.06
CA GLU A 163 8.21 4.57 -2.75
C GLU A 163 8.43 5.19 -4.15
N THR A 164 7.35 5.43 -4.89
CA THR A 164 7.42 6.01 -6.24
C THR A 164 7.93 7.45 -6.19
N ALA A 165 7.43 8.26 -5.25
CA ALA A 165 7.90 9.64 -5.07
C ALA A 165 9.39 9.67 -4.71
N LEU A 166 9.84 8.81 -3.80
CA LEU A 166 11.25 8.71 -3.43
C LEU A 166 12.13 8.30 -4.63
N ARG A 167 11.71 7.28 -5.38
CA ARG A 167 12.41 6.80 -6.58
C ARG A 167 12.55 7.88 -7.65
N LEU A 168 11.48 8.62 -7.91
CA LEU A 168 11.47 9.72 -8.87
C LEU A 168 12.46 10.82 -8.47
N LEU A 169 12.53 11.16 -7.18
CA LEU A 169 13.48 12.17 -6.69
C LEU A 169 14.93 11.70 -6.76
N GLN A 170 15.20 10.41 -6.50
CA GLN A 170 16.56 9.87 -6.48
C GLN A 170 17.10 9.50 -7.86
N THR A 171 16.27 8.92 -8.72
CA THR A 171 16.71 8.33 -10.01
C THR A 171 15.98 8.89 -11.24
N GLY A 172 14.86 9.61 -11.05
CA GLY A 172 13.99 10.06 -12.14
C GLY A 172 13.21 8.92 -12.83
N GLN A 173 13.33 7.68 -12.37
CA GLN A 173 12.67 6.53 -13.00
C GLN A 173 11.23 6.39 -12.50
N GLU A 174 10.27 6.27 -13.43
CA GLU A 174 8.85 6.09 -13.07
C GLU A 174 8.55 4.69 -12.52
N LYS A 175 9.19 3.66 -13.08
CA LYS A 175 8.83 2.26 -12.83
C LYS A 175 9.70 1.60 -11.76
N GLY A 176 9.01 0.85 -10.90
CA GLY A 176 9.57 -0.11 -9.95
C GLY A 176 10.68 -0.99 -10.50
N ARG A 177 10.30 -1.66 -11.58
CA ARG A 177 11.04 -2.76 -12.18
C ARG A 177 11.40 -2.35 -13.61
N PRO A 178 12.66 -2.55 -14.03
CA PRO A 178 13.07 -2.22 -15.38
C PRO A 178 12.38 -3.12 -16.41
N GLY A 179 12.22 -2.59 -17.60
CA GLY A 179 11.63 -3.26 -18.73
C GLY A 179 11.73 -2.41 -19.96
N ASP A 180 11.27 -2.95 -21.08
CA ASP A 180 11.40 -2.32 -22.37
C ASP A 180 10.26 -2.75 -23.31
N TRP A 181 9.92 -1.89 -24.26
CA TRP A 181 8.94 -2.24 -25.30
C TRP A 181 9.58 -3.20 -26.29
N ARG A 182 8.95 -4.37 -26.46
CA ARG A 182 9.43 -5.42 -27.35
C ARG A 182 8.31 -5.90 -28.25
N ARG A 183 8.67 -6.29 -29.47
CA ARG A 183 7.77 -6.94 -30.41
C ARG A 183 7.88 -8.44 -30.28
N ASN A 184 6.74 -9.13 -30.22
CA ASN A 184 6.72 -10.58 -30.33
C ASN A 184 6.74 -11.03 -31.79
N VAL A 185 6.89 -12.33 -32.00
CA VAL A 185 6.90 -12.95 -33.34
C VAL A 185 5.63 -12.63 -34.13
N PHE A 186 4.49 -12.43 -33.48
CA PHE A 186 3.21 -12.13 -34.12
C PHE A 186 2.95 -10.63 -34.36
N GLY A 187 3.96 -9.77 -34.12
CA GLY A 187 3.87 -8.33 -34.35
C GLY A 187 3.14 -7.52 -33.27
N TYR A 188 2.83 -8.12 -32.13
CA TYR A 188 2.32 -7.37 -30.98
C TYR A 188 3.47 -6.71 -30.22
N GLU A 189 3.32 -5.43 -29.94
CA GLU A 189 4.17 -4.68 -29.03
C GLU A 189 3.68 -4.86 -27.60
N TYR A 190 4.60 -5.20 -26.70
CA TYR A 190 4.28 -5.41 -25.29
C TYR A 190 5.45 -4.95 -24.42
N TRP A 191 5.12 -4.53 -23.20
CA TRP A 191 6.12 -4.17 -22.21
C TRP A 191 6.76 -5.44 -21.63
N TYR A 192 7.99 -5.74 -22.03
CA TYR A 192 8.75 -6.86 -21.52
C TYR A 192 9.42 -6.47 -20.19
N ARG A 193 9.00 -7.12 -19.11
CA ARG A 193 9.58 -6.92 -17.77
C ARG A 193 10.86 -7.74 -17.64
N PHE A 194 11.98 -7.08 -17.34
CA PHE A 194 13.24 -7.78 -17.17
C PHE A 194 13.21 -8.70 -15.95
N LYS A 195 13.96 -9.79 -16.03
CA LYS A 195 14.18 -10.72 -14.94
C LYS A 195 15.63 -10.60 -14.49
N GLU A 196 15.86 -10.78 -13.21
CA GLU A 196 17.21 -10.84 -12.66
C GLU A 196 17.84 -12.16 -13.06
N TYR A 197 19.09 -12.11 -13.49
CA TYR A 197 19.91 -13.24 -13.90
C TYR A 197 21.31 -13.08 -13.31
N THR A 198 21.97 -14.19 -12.99
CA THR A 198 23.35 -14.19 -12.48
C THR A 198 24.39 -13.98 -13.58
N ILE A 199 24.04 -14.31 -14.83
CA ILE A 199 24.93 -14.31 -15.99
C ILE A 199 24.38 -13.31 -17.03
N PRO A 200 25.24 -12.61 -17.80
CA PRO A 200 24.81 -11.75 -18.90
C PRO A 200 23.92 -12.46 -19.94
N TRP A 201 23.07 -11.67 -20.60
CA TRP A 201 22.00 -12.19 -21.46
C TRP A 201 22.51 -12.99 -22.67
N TYR A 202 23.69 -12.66 -23.20
CA TYR A 202 24.29 -13.32 -24.36
C TYR A 202 24.90 -14.69 -24.05
N MET A 203 25.26 -14.96 -22.79
CA MET A 203 25.69 -16.28 -22.33
C MET A 203 24.51 -17.16 -21.90
N ASN A 204 23.35 -16.56 -21.66
CA ASN A 204 22.17 -17.26 -21.19
C ASN A 204 21.39 -17.90 -22.34
N LYS A 205 21.64 -19.19 -22.58
CA LYS A 205 20.95 -20.00 -23.61
C LYS A 205 19.42 -19.92 -23.54
N ARG A 206 18.82 -19.78 -22.34
CA ARG A 206 17.36 -19.66 -22.19
C ARG A 206 16.86 -18.28 -22.65
N HIS A 207 17.64 -17.23 -22.41
CA HIS A 207 17.30 -15.89 -22.89
C HIS A 207 17.46 -15.80 -24.41
N GLU A 208 18.56 -16.32 -24.94
CA GLU A 208 18.89 -16.31 -26.36
C GLU A 208 17.82 -16.98 -27.24
N ARG A 209 17.18 -18.04 -26.76
CA ARG A 209 16.07 -18.71 -27.46
C ARG A 209 14.83 -17.82 -27.65
N LYS A 210 14.70 -16.71 -26.92
CA LYS A 210 13.55 -15.81 -27.04
C LYS A 210 13.69 -14.92 -28.27
N LYS A 211 12.65 -14.90 -29.09
CA LYS A 211 12.59 -14.07 -30.31
C LYS A 211 11.88 -12.76 -30.01
N PHE A 212 12.61 -11.65 -30.12
CA PHE A 212 12.11 -10.28 -29.95
C PHE A 212 12.05 -9.52 -31.27
N TYR A 213 11.65 -10.20 -32.35
CA TYR A 213 11.48 -9.61 -33.66
C TYR A 213 10.24 -10.19 -34.34
N THR A 214 9.71 -9.44 -35.30
CA THR A 214 8.55 -9.83 -36.09
C THR A 214 9.00 -10.25 -37.49
N PRO A 215 8.75 -11.49 -37.94
CA PRO A 215 9.04 -11.91 -39.30
C PRO A 215 8.19 -11.15 -40.34
N HIS A 216 8.72 -10.97 -41.55
CA HIS A 216 8.05 -10.21 -42.61
C HIS A 216 6.71 -10.80 -43.06
N PHE A 217 6.57 -12.13 -43.12
CA PHE A 217 5.32 -12.79 -43.51
C PHE A 217 4.14 -12.50 -42.58
N VAL A 218 4.40 -11.94 -41.39
CA VAL A 218 3.34 -11.55 -40.44
C VAL A 218 2.70 -10.21 -40.81
N GLN A 219 3.35 -9.39 -41.64
CA GLN A 219 2.87 -8.05 -42.01
C GLN A 219 1.43 -8.01 -42.58
N PRO A 220 1.01 -8.92 -43.49
CA PRO A 220 -0.38 -8.96 -43.98
C PRO A 220 -1.39 -9.18 -42.84
N HIS A 221 -1.06 -10.02 -41.86
CA HIS A 221 -1.92 -10.28 -40.71
C HIS A 221 -2.01 -9.07 -39.76
N ILE A 222 -0.93 -8.31 -39.61
CA ILE A 222 -0.94 -7.05 -38.86
C ILE A 222 -1.89 -6.05 -39.53
N ARG A 223 -1.83 -5.90 -40.85
CA ARG A 223 -2.74 -5.05 -41.63
C ARG A 223 -4.20 -5.45 -41.40
N LEU A 224 -4.54 -6.72 -41.58
CA LEU A 224 -5.91 -7.21 -41.37
C LEU A 224 -6.43 -6.95 -39.96
N ARG A 225 -5.56 -7.06 -38.95
CA ARG A 225 -5.89 -6.75 -37.55
C ARG A 225 -6.21 -5.27 -37.36
N ILE A 226 -5.42 -4.38 -37.96
CA ILE A 226 -5.65 -2.93 -37.93
C ILE A 226 -6.98 -2.59 -38.62
N GLU A 227 -7.22 -3.15 -39.82
CA GLU A 227 -8.47 -2.94 -40.54
C GLU A 227 -9.68 -3.39 -39.73
N ARG A 228 -9.60 -4.57 -39.09
CA ARG A 228 -10.64 -5.06 -38.20
C ARG A 228 -10.89 -4.10 -37.03
N PHE A 229 -9.84 -3.64 -36.36
CA PHE A 229 -9.95 -2.67 -35.26
C PHE A 229 -10.62 -1.37 -35.71
N LEU A 230 -10.25 -0.83 -36.87
CA LEU A 230 -10.86 0.38 -37.43
C LEU A 230 -12.34 0.16 -37.76
N ARG A 231 -12.70 -0.98 -38.38
CA ARG A 231 -14.10 -1.33 -38.65
C ARG A 231 -14.92 -1.44 -37.37
N GLU A 232 -14.40 -2.12 -36.35
CA GLU A 232 -15.06 -2.23 -35.04
C GLU A 232 -15.24 -0.88 -34.36
N ARG A 233 -14.22 -0.01 -34.41
CA ARG A 233 -14.29 1.37 -33.89
C ARG A 233 -15.38 2.18 -34.63
N ALA A 234 -15.42 2.11 -35.95
CA ALA A 234 -16.44 2.79 -36.76
C ALA A 234 -17.86 2.31 -36.43
N ARG A 235 -18.06 0.98 -36.31
CA ARG A 235 -19.36 0.40 -35.89
C ARG A 235 -19.79 0.92 -34.51
N LYS A 236 -18.88 0.97 -33.53
CA LYS A 236 -19.17 1.49 -32.19
C LYS A 236 -19.54 2.98 -32.22
N VAL A 237 -18.85 3.80 -32.99
CA VAL A 237 -19.17 5.23 -33.16
C VAL A 237 -20.55 5.40 -33.80
N ASN A 238 -20.83 4.66 -34.87
CA ASN A 238 -22.11 4.71 -35.55
C ASN A 238 -23.25 4.24 -34.63
N LEU A 239 -23.04 3.18 -33.85
CA LEU A 239 -24.02 2.71 -32.87
C LEU A 239 -24.30 3.80 -31.84
N LYS A 240 -23.26 4.43 -31.25
CA LYS A 240 -23.41 5.53 -30.30
C LYS A 240 -24.19 6.71 -30.89
N ARG A 241 -23.90 7.09 -32.13
CA ARG A 241 -24.64 8.16 -32.84
C ARG A 241 -26.10 7.79 -33.02
N LYS A 242 -26.40 6.56 -33.46
CA LYS A 242 -27.77 6.07 -33.62
C LYS A 242 -28.52 6.00 -32.28
N THR A 243 -27.88 5.51 -31.22
CA THR A 243 -28.51 5.47 -29.89
C THR A 243 -28.79 6.87 -29.37
N LEU A 244 -27.88 7.81 -29.58
CA LEU A 244 -28.04 9.21 -29.18
C LEU A 244 -29.17 9.89 -29.97
N ALA A 245 -29.25 9.67 -31.29
CA ALA A 245 -30.34 10.17 -32.12
C ALA A 245 -31.71 9.67 -31.62
N LYS A 246 -31.83 8.35 -31.37
CA LYS A 246 -33.05 7.75 -30.80
C LYS A 246 -33.40 8.31 -29.41
N LEU A 247 -32.40 8.60 -28.57
CA LEU A 247 -32.64 9.22 -27.27
C LEU A 247 -33.12 10.66 -27.40
N LYS A 248 -32.59 11.43 -28.36
CA LYS A 248 -33.05 12.80 -28.64
C LYS A 248 -34.48 12.82 -29.17
N GLU A 249 -34.85 11.87 -30.02
CA GLU A 249 -36.23 11.70 -30.48
C GLU A 249 -37.20 11.44 -29.31
N ARG A 250 -36.82 10.57 -28.38
CA ARG A 250 -37.63 10.25 -27.19
C ARG A 250 -37.65 11.37 -26.15
N PHE A 251 -36.54 12.09 -26.00
CA PHE A 251 -36.36 13.14 -25.00
C PHE A 251 -35.82 14.42 -25.66
N PRO A 252 -36.68 15.22 -26.31
CA PRO A 252 -36.26 16.40 -27.07
C PRO A 252 -35.58 17.49 -26.23
N GLN A 253 -35.94 17.59 -24.95
CA GLN A 253 -35.37 18.57 -24.01
C GLN A 253 -33.95 18.20 -23.52
N MET A 254 -33.46 17.01 -23.88
CA MET A 254 -32.17 16.51 -23.42
C MET A 254 -31.01 17.27 -24.10
N LYS A 255 -30.17 17.92 -23.30
CA LYS A 255 -28.92 18.54 -23.77
C LYS A 255 -27.90 17.45 -24.08
N LEU A 256 -27.43 17.40 -25.33
CA LEU A 256 -26.42 16.44 -25.76
C LEU A 256 -25.02 16.88 -25.28
N PRO A 257 -24.15 15.95 -24.86
CA PRO A 257 -22.76 16.28 -24.59
C PRO A 257 -22.10 16.77 -25.88
N SER A 258 -21.49 17.96 -25.84
CA SER A 258 -20.70 18.48 -26.95
C SER A 258 -19.55 17.51 -27.26
N SER A 259 -19.43 17.14 -28.53
CA SER A 259 -18.42 16.19 -29.03
C SER A 259 -17.01 16.75 -28.93
#